data_AF-A0A7V9WPG8-F1
#
_entry.id   AF-A0A7V9WPG8-F1
#
_cell.length_a   1.000
_cell.length_b   1.000
_cell.length_c   1.000
_cell.angle_alpha   90.00
_cell.angle_beta   90.00
_cell.angle_gamma   90.00
#
_symmetry.space_group_name_H-M   'P 1'
#
loop_
_entity.id
_entity.type
_entity.pdbx_description
1 polymer ?
#
loop_
_entity_poly.entity_id
_entity_poly.type
_entity_poly.pdbx_seq_one_letter_code
_entity_poly.pdbx_strand_id
1 'polypeptide(L)'
;MALDTKIDFATPRTSVADQSDLQKMAKRHLWLHFSRMGAYQDHELPIIVKGDGCYVWDEHGKRYLDALSSLFCVNAGHGRTEIGEAAAEQVKELAYFTNWSHAHPRAIELAARVAALAPGDLNRVFFTSGGSEAVESAWKAARAYHKLTGQPNRTKLIARELAYHGTTMGALRATGIPAARIPFEPHVPGGCHVPNTNVYR
;
A
#
# COMPACT_ATOMS: atom_id res chain seq x y z
N MET A 1 18.91 -18.78 33.42
CA MET A 1 17.48 -19.07 33.64
C MET A 1 16.71 -18.33 32.56
N ALA A 2 16.58 -18.95 31.39
CA ALA A 2 15.97 -18.35 30.20
C ALA A 2 14.45 -18.61 30.25
N LEU A 3 13.66 -17.54 30.29
CA LEU A 3 12.21 -17.63 30.12
C LEU A 3 11.91 -17.75 28.62
N ASP A 4 11.85 -18.99 28.17
CA ASP A 4 11.41 -19.40 26.84
C ASP A 4 9.88 -19.24 26.77
N THR A 5 9.43 -18.00 26.56
CA THR A 5 8.00 -17.68 26.46
C THR A 5 7.62 -17.67 24.98
N LYS A 6 7.44 -18.87 24.40
CA LYS A 6 6.74 -19.00 23.12
C LYS A 6 5.28 -18.60 23.35
N ILE A 7 4.94 -17.37 22.97
CA ILE A 7 3.55 -16.99 22.77
C ILE A 7 3.08 -17.73 21.51
N ASP A 8 2.35 -18.81 21.72
CA ASP A 8 1.81 -19.64 20.65
C ASP A 8 0.57 -18.93 20.09
N PHE A 9 0.74 -18.17 19.00
CA PHE A 9 -0.36 -17.63 18.19
C PHE A 9 -0.99 -18.73 17.31
N ALA A 10 -1.12 -19.94 17.83
CA ALA A 10 -1.67 -21.06 17.08
C ALA A 10 -3.16 -20.82 16.81
N THR A 11 -3.46 -20.38 15.59
CA THR A 11 -4.81 -20.45 15.04
C THR A 11 -5.25 -21.91 15.09
N PRO A 12 -6.41 -22.24 15.69
CA PRO A 12 -6.84 -23.62 15.85
C PRO A 12 -6.86 -24.33 14.48
N ARG A 13 -6.37 -25.57 14.45
CA ARG A 13 -6.50 -26.44 13.27
C ARG A 13 -7.95 -26.85 13.11
N THR A 14 -8.67 -26.23 12.19
CA THR A 14 -10.03 -26.63 11.81
C THR A 14 -10.00 -27.73 10.77
N SER A 15 -10.85 -28.74 10.94
CA SER A 15 -11.04 -29.80 9.95
C SER A 15 -11.52 -29.19 8.63
N VAL A 16 -11.13 -29.76 7.49
CA VAL A 16 -11.56 -29.28 6.15
C VAL A 16 -13.08 -29.30 5.99
N ALA A 17 -13.78 -30.17 6.75
CA ALA A 17 -15.23 -30.31 6.72
C ALA A 17 -15.97 -29.14 7.39
N ASP A 18 -15.32 -28.41 8.31
CA ASP A 18 -15.93 -27.31 9.08
C ASP A 18 -15.60 -25.91 8.53
N GLN A 19 -14.84 -25.84 7.42
CA GLN A 19 -14.44 -24.55 6.83
C GLN A 19 -15.59 -23.88 6.08
N SER A 20 -15.75 -22.57 6.28
CA SER A 20 -16.68 -21.74 5.51
C SER A 20 -16.36 -21.80 4.01
N ASP A 21 -17.34 -21.50 3.16
CA ASP A 21 -17.11 -21.46 1.72
C ASP A 21 -16.13 -20.33 1.33
N LEU A 22 -16.09 -19.24 2.11
CA LEU A 22 -15.10 -18.17 1.95
C LEU A 22 -13.68 -18.67 2.19
N GLN A 23 -13.43 -19.49 3.23
CA GLN A 23 -12.12 -20.10 3.47
C GLN A 23 -11.67 -20.95 2.28
N LYS A 24 -12.56 -21.81 1.77
CA LYS A 24 -12.25 -22.68 0.62
C LYS A 24 -11.91 -21.86 -0.62
N MET A 25 -12.73 -20.84 -0.93
CA MET A 25 -12.49 -19.96 -2.07
C MET A 25 -11.19 -19.18 -1.92
N ALA A 26 -10.93 -18.60 -0.76
CA ALA A 26 -9.73 -17.81 -0.52
C ALA A 26 -8.47 -18.67 -0.65
N LYS A 27 -8.41 -19.85 -0.02
CA LYS A 27 -7.27 -20.77 -0.14
C LYS A 27 -7.03 -21.24 -1.58
N ARG A 28 -8.11 -21.38 -2.36
CA ARG A 28 -8.03 -21.89 -3.74
C ARG A 28 -7.68 -20.80 -4.76
N HIS A 29 -8.17 -19.59 -4.58
CA HIS A 29 -8.21 -18.59 -5.64
C HIS A 29 -7.53 -17.27 -5.29
N LEU A 30 -7.28 -16.99 -4.01
CA LEU A 30 -6.71 -15.71 -3.58
C LEU A 30 -5.23 -15.84 -3.27
N TRP A 31 -4.40 -15.08 -3.99
CA TRP A 31 -2.99 -14.90 -3.65
C TRP A 31 -2.81 -13.63 -2.83
N LEU A 32 -2.47 -13.79 -1.55
CA LEU A 32 -2.28 -12.67 -0.64
C LEU A 32 -0.95 -11.94 -0.85
N HIS A 33 -0.98 -10.61 -0.70
CA HIS A 33 0.22 -9.79 -0.71
C HIS A 33 1.12 -10.10 0.51
N PHE A 34 2.43 -10.08 0.31
CA PHE A 34 3.43 -10.27 1.37
C PHE A 34 3.19 -11.48 2.30
N SER A 35 2.62 -12.54 1.76
CA SER A 35 2.17 -13.69 2.55
C SER A 35 2.82 -14.98 2.08
N ARG A 36 3.29 -15.78 3.02
CA ARG A 36 3.74 -17.15 2.75
C ARG A 36 2.50 -18.03 2.58
N MET A 37 2.02 -18.19 1.35
CA MET A 37 0.78 -18.94 1.06
C MET A 37 0.79 -20.37 1.62
N GLY A 38 1.95 -21.03 1.63
CA GLY A 38 2.09 -22.38 2.21
C GLY A 38 1.77 -22.46 3.71
N ALA A 39 1.81 -21.34 4.45
CA ALA A 39 1.43 -21.32 5.86
C ALA A 39 -0.07 -21.53 6.09
N TYR A 40 -0.92 -21.33 5.07
CA TYR A 40 -2.38 -21.45 5.17
C TYR A 40 -2.94 -22.75 4.58
N GLN A 41 -2.08 -23.72 4.28
CA GLN A 41 -2.53 -25.05 3.89
C GLN A 41 -3.28 -25.72 5.05
N ASP A 42 -2.69 -25.68 6.25
CA ASP A 42 -3.20 -26.35 7.45
C ASP A 42 -3.84 -25.40 8.48
N HIS A 43 -3.95 -24.11 8.15
CA HIS A 43 -4.51 -23.07 9.02
C HIS A 43 -5.56 -22.24 8.28
N GLU A 44 -6.51 -21.64 9.01
CA GLU A 44 -7.45 -20.69 8.43
C GLU A 44 -6.77 -19.37 8.03
N LEU A 45 -7.27 -18.78 6.96
CA LEU A 45 -6.96 -17.41 6.59
C LEU A 45 -7.75 -16.47 7.51
N PRO A 46 -7.16 -15.40 8.07
CA PRO A 46 -7.95 -14.39 8.75
C PRO A 46 -8.86 -13.67 7.73
N ILE A 47 -10.18 -13.87 7.82
CA ILE A 47 -11.18 -13.22 6.95
C ILE A 47 -11.93 -12.17 7.76
N ILE A 48 -11.68 -10.89 7.44
CA ILE A 48 -12.34 -9.74 8.07
C ILE A 48 -13.59 -9.35 7.26
N VAL A 49 -14.75 -9.24 7.93
CA VAL A 49 -16.06 -9.05 7.27
C VAL A 49 -16.80 -7.77 7.67
N LYS A 50 -16.36 -7.11 8.75
CA LYS A 50 -16.99 -5.88 9.25
C LYS A 50 -15.95 -4.95 9.86
N GLY A 51 -16.18 -3.64 9.75
CA GLY A 51 -15.43 -2.62 10.47
C GLY A 51 -16.34 -1.48 10.95
N ASP A 52 -15.99 -0.90 12.10
CA ASP A 52 -16.67 0.23 12.73
C ASP A 52 -15.68 0.98 13.63
N GLY A 53 -15.44 2.25 13.32
CA GLY A 53 -14.45 3.06 14.02
C GLY A 53 -13.05 2.46 13.94
N CYS A 54 -12.43 2.17 15.08
CA CYS A 54 -11.12 1.52 15.15
C CYS A 54 -11.20 -0.01 15.32
N TYR A 55 -12.38 -0.62 15.17
CA TYR A 55 -12.57 -2.06 15.34
C TYR A 55 -12.91 -2.75 14.03
N VAL A 56 -12.48 -4.01 13.92
CA VAL A 56 -12.85 -4.93 12.84
C VAL A 56 -13.30 -6.27 13.42
N TRP A 57 -14.10 -7.03 12.66
CA TRP A 57 -14.59 -8.36 13.05
C TRP A 57 -14.25 -9.38 11.97
N ASP A 58 -13.83 -10.57 12.39
CA ASP A 58 -13.69 -11.71 11.48
C ASP A 58 -15.04 -12.39 11.18
N GLU A 59 -15.03 -13.32 10.23
CA GLU A 59 -16.22 -14.10 9.82
C GLU A 59 -16.83 -14.92 10.97
N HIS A 60 -16.05 -15.19 12.02
CA HIS A 60 -16.50 -15.90 13.23
C HIS A 60 -17.07 -14.93 14.29
N GLY A 61 -17.13 -13.64 13.99
CA GLY A 61 -17.67 -12.59 14.87
C GLY A 61 -16.70 -12.12 15.96
N LYS A 62 -15.43 -12.56 15.94
CA LYS A 62 -14.44 -12.09 16.91
C LYS A 62 -13.99 -10.68 16.53
N ARG A 63 -13.97 -9.79 17.53
CA ARG A 63 -13.61 -8.38 17.40
C ARG A 63 -12.12 -8.15 17.64
N TYR A 64 -11.52 -7.29 16.83
CA TYR A 64 -10.13 -6.87 16.91
C TYR A 64 -10.03 -5.35 16.94
N LEU A 65 -9.12 -4.82 17.74
CA LEU A 65 -8.67 -3.43 17.61
C LEU A 65 -7.73 -3.33 16.41
N ASP A 66 -8.09 -2.53 15.42
CA ASP A 66 -7.20 -2.18 14.31
C ASP A 66 -6.24 -1.08 14.76
N ALA A 67 -5.18 -1.49 15.45
CA ALA A 67 -4.14 -0.59 15.95
C ALA A 67 -3.15 -0.12 14.86
N LEU A 68 -3.35 -0.52 13.60
CA LEU A 68 -2.47 -0.18 12.48
C LEU A 68 -3.16 0.67 11.41
N SER A 69 -4.44 1.00 11.59
CA SER A 69 -5.29 1.59 10.53
C SER A 69 -5.19 0.76 9.25
N SER A 70 -5.28 -0.56 9.43
CA SER A 70 -5.03 -1.63 8.47
C SER A 70 -3.58 -1.65 8.01
N LEU A 71 -3.25 -0.97 6.93
CA LEU A 71 -1.87 -0.78 6.49
C LEU A 71 -1.58 0.71 6.37
N PHE A 72 -1.75 1.42 7.49
CA PHE A 72 -1.53 2.86 7.62
C PHE A 72 -2.41 3.74 6.72
N CYS A 73 -3.62 3.27 6.34
CA CYS A 73 -4.45 3.95 5.33
C CYS A 73 -5.87 4.27 5.78
N VAL A 74 -6.42 3.59 6.78
CA VAL A 74 -7.81 3.83 7.25
C VAL A 74 -7.85 4.90 8.35
N ASN A 75 -7.28 6.08 8.05
CA ASN A 75 -7.05 7.13 9.06
C ASN A 75 -8.35 7.71 9.65
N ALA A 76 -9.45 7.71 8.90
CA ALA A 76 -10.75 8.19 9.36
C ALA A 76 -11.52 7.13 10.17
N GLY A 77 -11.01 5.90 10.29
CA GLY A 77 -11.71 4.75 10.84
C GLY A 77 -12.64 4.06 9.82
N HIS A 78 -13.08 2.85 10.17
CA HIS A 78 -13.96 2.00 9.37
C HIS A 78 -15.42 2.45 9.46
N GLY A 79 -16.24 2.10 8.45
CA GLY A 79 -17.69 2.31 8.49
C GLY A 79 -18.17 3.74 8.22
N ARG A 80 -17.37 4.59 7.57
CA ARG A 80 -17.77 5.97 7.22
C ARG A 80 -18.74 6.00 6.04
N THR A 81 -20.04 6.03 6.32
CA THR A 81 -21.09 6.01 5.29
C THR A 81 -21.01 7.21 4.35
N GLU A 82 -20.64 8.40 4.85
CA GLU A 82 -20.45 9.62 4.04
C GLU A 82 -19.52 9.41 2.84
N ILE A 83 -18.43 8.63 3.02
CA ILE A 83 -17.48 8.33 1.93
C ILE A 83 -18.14 7.43 0.87
N GLY A 84 -18.89 6.42 1.31
CA GLY A 84 -19.60 5.51 0.43
C GLY A 84 -20.72 6.20 -0.34
N GLU A 85 -21.47 7.08 0.32
CA GLU A 85 -22.52 7.90 -0.29
C GLU A 85 -21.94 8.85 -1.35
N ALA A 86 -20.85 9.57 -1.03
CA ALA A 86 -20.16 10.44 -1.98
C ALA A 86 -19.65 9.67 -3.22
N ALA A 87 -19.11 8.46 -3.03
CA ALA A 87 -18.70 7.61 -4.13
C ALA A 87 -19.88 7.14 -4.99
N ALA A 88 -20.99 6.72 -4.35
CA ALA A 88 -22.19 6.26 -5.04
C ALA A 88 -22.81 7.37 -5.91
N GLU A 89 -22.91 8.59 -5.38
CA GLU A 89 -23.42 9.72 -6.15
C GLU A 89 -22.50 10.06 -7.33
N GLN A 90 -21.18 10.08 -7.14
CA GLN A 90 -20.26 10.35 -8.24
C GLN A 90 -20.32 9.27 -9.32
N VAL A 91 -20.50 7.99 -8.96
CA VAL A 91 -20.63 6.89 -9.94
C VAL A 91 -21.90 7.03 -10.79
N LYS A 92 -23.01 7.47 -10.19
CA LYS A 92 -24.27 7.74 -10.92
C LYS A 92 -24.12 8.90 -11.91
N GLU A 93 -23.37 9.93 -11.54
CA GLU A 93 -23.14 11.11 -12.39
C GLU A 93 -22.12 10.83 -13.50
N LEU A 94 -20.93 10.36 -13.11
CA LEU A 94 -19.83 10.02 -14.02
C LEU A 94 -18.86 9.05 -13.32
N ALA A 95 -19.02 7.76 -13.62
CA ALA A 95 -18.19 6.70 -13.05
C ALA A 95 -16.70 6.82 -13.42
N TYR A 96 -16.40 7.19 -14.66
CA TYR A 96 -15.03 7.38 -15.13
C TYR A 96 -14.97 8.23 -16.40
N PHE A 97 -14.00 9.15 -16.44
CA PHE A 97 -13.49 9.74 -17.68
C PHE A 97 -12.02 10.09 -17.49
N THR A 98 -11.23 10.06 -18.55
CA THR A 98 -9.78 10.26 -18.46
C THR A 98 -9.41 11.71 -18.15
N ASN A 99 -8.29 11.91 -17.45
CA ASN A 99 -7.59 13.20 -17.34
C ASN A 99 -6.50 13.37 -18.42
N TRP A 100 -6.67 12.70 -19.57
CA TRP A 100 -5.79 12.81 -20.74
C TRP A 100 -6.41 13.78 -21.75
N SER A 101 -5.84 14.99 -21.84
CA SER A 101 -6.36 16.10 -22.66
C SER A 101 -7.80 16.51 -22.33
N HIS A 102 -8.34 16.02 -21.21
CA HIS A 102 -9.67 16.30 -20.68
C HIS A 102 -9.55 16.45 -19.16
N ALA A 103 -10.59 16.98 -18.54
CA ALA A 103 -10.70 17.08 -17.09
C ALA A 103 -12.15 16.88 -16.66
N HIS A 104 -12.36 16.54 -15.39
CA HIS A 104 -13.68 16.47 -14.78
C HIS A 104 -13.69 17.18 -13.42
N PRO A 105 -14.85 17.69 -12.95
CA PRO A 105 -14.93 18.56 -11.77
C PRO A 105 -14.23 17.99 -10.53
N ARG A 106 -14.44 16.71 -10.20
CA ARG A 106 -13.83 16.10 -9.01
C ARG A 106 -12.31 16.02 -9.04
N ALA A 107 -11.69 15.81 -10.20
CA ALA A 107 -10.23 15.86 -10.29
C ALA A 107 -9.70 17.28 -10.10
N ILE A 108 -10.39 18.28 -10.65
CA ILE A 108 -10.03 19.70 -10.52
C ILE A 108 -10.12 20.13 -9.06
N GLU A 109 -11.27 19.88 -8.42
CA GLU A 109 -11.53 20.21 -7.02
C GLU A 109 -10.55 19.52 -6.07
N LEU A 110 -10.30 18.22 -6.29
CA LEU A 110 -9.35 17.48 -5.46
C LEU A 110 -7.93 18.00 -5.63
N ALA A 111 -7.50 18.31 -6.86
CA ALA A 111 -6.16 18.87 -7.10
C ALA A 111 -5.99 20.22 -6.41
N ALA A 112 -7.00 21.09 -6.48
CA ALA A 112 -7.00 22.38 -5.80
C ALA A 112 -6.93 22.23 -4.26
N ARG A 113 -7.72 21.32 -3.68
CA ARG A 113 -7.71 21.06 -2.23
C ARG A 113 -6.38 20.49 -1.75
N VAL A 114 -5.79 19.55 -2.49
CA VAL A 114 -4.48 18.98 -2.15
C VAL A 114 -3.39 20.06 -2.24
N ALA A 115 -3.38 20.87 -3.30
CA ALA A 115 -2.41 21.97 -3.44
C ALA A 115 -2.53 23.00 -2.31
N ALA A 116 -3.74 23.32 -1.85
CA ALA A 116 -3.97 24.26 -0.75
C ALA A 116 -3.45 23.75 0.62
N LEU A 117 -3.35 22.43 0.80
CA LEU A 117 -2.85 21.79 2.02
C LEU A 117 -1.36 21.44 1.94
N ALA A 118 -0.77 21.47 0.74
CA ALA A 118 0.62 21.11 0.54
C ALA A 118 1.57 22.18 1.09
N PRO A 119 2.75 21.81 1.61
CA PRO A 119 3.71 22.77 2.15
C PRO A 119 4.42 23.57 1.04
N GLY A 120 4.86 24.78 1.39
CA GLY A 120 5.71 25.60 0.54
C GLY A 120 5.02 26.02 -0.76
N ASP A 121 5.68 25.77 -1.88
CA ASP A 121 5.24 26.16 -3.23
C ASP A 121 4.68 24.98 -4.05
N LEU A 122 4.42 23.83 -3.42
CA LEU A 122 3.85 22.65 -4.09
C LEU A 122 2.40 22.90 -4.51
N ASN A 123 2.20 23.19 -5.81
CA ASN A 123 0.91 23.67 -6.33
C ASN A 123 0.40 22.91 -7.57
N ARG A 124 0.97 21.72 -7.86
CA ARG A 124 0.56 20.83 -8.95
C ARG A 124 0.44 19.40 -8.45
N VAL A 125 -0.61 18.72 -8.90
CA VAL A 125 -0.96 17.36 -8.45
C VAL A 125 -1.05 16.43 -9.65
N PHE A 126 -0.38 15.29 -9.56
CA PHE A 126 -0.48 14.19 -10.52
C PHE A 126 -1.03 12.98 -9.78
N PHE A 127 -2.23 12.52 -10.15
CA PHE A 127 -2.91 11.41 -9.48
C PHE A 127 -2.43 10.05 -10.00
N THR A 128 -2.32 9.09 -9.10
CA THR A 128 -2.04 7.68 -9.38
C THR A 128 -2.97 6.80 -8.56
N SER A 129 -3.01 5.49 -8.85
CA SER A 129 -3.84 4.53 -8.12
C SER A 129 -3.17 4.03 -6.84
N GLY A 130 -1.88 4.27 -6.66
CA GLY A 130 -1.16 3.87 -5.46
C GLY A 130 0.23 4.51 -5.29
N GLY A 131 0.82 4.26 -4.13
CA GLY A 131 2.11 4.85 -3.73
C GLY A 131 3.29 4.43 -4.60
N SER A 132 3.35 3.17 -5.05
CA SER A 132 4.41 2.69 -5.96
C SER A 132 4.43 3.47 -7.27
N GLU A 133 3.26 3.70 -7.87
CA GLU A 133 3.11 4.50 -9.10
C GLU A 133 3.45 5.98 -8.87
N ALA A 134 3.12 6.52 -7.68
CA ALA A 134 3.48 7.88 -7.30
C ALA A 134 5.00 8.05 -7.23
N VAL A 135 5.71 7.09 -6.61
CA VAL A 135 7.18 7.09 -6.54
C VAL A 135 7.80 7.00 -7.92
N GLU A 136 7.31 6.12 -8.79
CA GLU A 136 7.84 6.02 -10.17
C GLU A 136 7.55 7.27 -11.00
N SER A 137 6.37 7.85 -10.87
CA SER A 137 6.01 9.12 -11.52
C SER A 137 6.93 10.25 -11.07
N ALA A 138 7.19 10.37 -9.76
CA ALA A 138 8.11 11.36 -9.20
C ALA A 138 9.54 11.16 -9.70
N TRP A 139 10.03 9.91 -9.73
CA TRP A 139 11.38 9.62 -10.22
C TRP A 139 11.52 9.93 -11.72
N LYS A 140 10.51 9.61 -12.53
CA LYS A 140 10.47 9.97 -13.96
C LYS A 140 10.46 11.49 -14.15
N ALA A 141 9.66 12.22 -13.38
CA ALA A 141 9.60 13.69 -13.45
C ALA A 141 10.96 14.32 -13.12
N ALA A 142 11.64 13.88 -12.07
CA ALA A 142 12.96 14.38 -11.69
C ALA A 142 14.02 14.13 -12.79
N ARG A 143 14.01 12.94 -13.41
CA ARG A 143 14.91 12.62 -14.53
C ARG A 143 14.60 13.45 -15.77
N ALA A 144 13.32 13.63 -16.10
CA ALA A 144 12.88 14.44 -17.23
C ALA A 144 13.31 15.91 -17.03
N TYR A 145 13.13 16.46 -15.83
CA TYR A 145 13.62 17.79 -15.46
C TYR A 145 15.12 17.93 -15.76
N HIS A 146 15.96 17.07 -15.18
CA HIS A 146 17.40 17.18 -15.38
C HIS A 146 17.82 17.03 -16.86
N LYS A 147 17.15 16.15 -17.61
CA LYS A 147 17.39 16.02 -19.05
C LYS A 147 17.06 17.30 -19.80
N LEU A 148 15.91 17.92 -19.50
CA LEU A 148 15.46 19.16 -20.14
C LEU A 148 16.30 20.37 -19.73
N THR A 149 16.91 20.36 -18.54
CA THR A 149 17.77 21.44 -18.04
C THR A 149 19.27 21.18 -18.28
N GLY A 150 19.63 20.42 -19.32
CA GLY A 150 21.03 20.24 -19.75
C GLY A 150 21.90 19.30 -18.89
N GLN A 151 21.30 18.49 -18.01
CA GLN A 151 21.99 17.54 -17.14
C GLN A 151 21.52 16.09 -17.37
N PRO A 152 21.58 15.57 -18.61
CA PRO A 152 20.97 14.29 -19.00
C PRO A 152 21.55 13.07 -18.26
N ASN A 153 22.75 13.19 -17.70
CA ASN A 153 23.42 12.11 -16.97
C ASN A 153 23.00 12.00 -15.50
N ARG A 154 22.16 12.92 -14.99
CA ARG A 154 21.60 12.83 -13.63
C ARG A 154 20.46 11.81 -13.57
N THR A 155 20.84 10.54 -13.48
CA THR A 155 19.90 9.41 -13.50
C THR A 155 19.86 8.61 -12.19
N LYS A 156 20.84 8.80 -11.31
CA LYS A 156 20.98 8.04 -10.07
C LYS A 156 19.91 8.43 -9.04
N LEU A 157 19.27 7.44 -8.45
CA LEU A 157 18.42 7.54 -7.27
C LEU A 157 19.22 7.21 -6.02
N ILE A 158 19.15 8.05 -4.99
CA ILE A 158 19.72 7.77 -3.67
C ILE A 158 18.55 7.49 -2.72
N ALA A 159 18.50 6.29 -2.14
CA ALA A 159 17.50 5.91 -1.16
C ALA A 159 18.18 5.43 0.14
N ARG A 160 17.41 5.15 1.19
CA ARG A 160 17.95 4.71 2.49
C ARG A 160 17.75 3.21 2.69
N GLU A 161 18.70 2.58 3.35
CA GLU A 161 18.53 1.21 3.85
C GLU A 161 17.28 1.11 4.73
N LEU A 162 16.54 0.01 4.61
CA LEU A 162 15.27 -0.26 5.30
C LEU A 162 14.10 0.68 4.94
N ALA A 163 14.25 1.63 4.01
CA ALA A 163 13.13 2.44 3.53
C ALA A 163 12.15 1.59 2.69
N TYR A 164 10.86 1.92 2.71
CA TYR A 164 9.84 1.33 1.85
C TYR A 164 9.28 2.39 0.90
N HIS A 165 9.30 2.09 -0.39
CA HIS A 165 8.81 2.99 -1.44
C HIS A 165 7.87 2.31 -2.43
N GLY A 166 7.51 1.04 -2.19
CA GLY A 166 6.65 0.25 -3.05
C GLY A 166 7.35 -0.96 -3.68
N THR A 167 6.61 -1.67 -4.53
CA THR A 167 6.98 -2.99 -5.06
C THR A 167 7.00 -3.10 -6.58
N THR A 168 6.57 -2.07 -7.32
CA THR A 168 6.80 -2.00 -8.77
C THR A 168 8.31 -1.88 -9.01
N MET A 169 8.83 -2.34 -10.16
CA MET A 169 10.29 -2.47 -10.34
C MET A 169 11.09 -1.17 -10.10
N GLY A 170 10.55 -0.01 -10.45
CA GLY A 170 11.18 1.28 -10.18
C GLY A 170 11.08 1.68 -8.71
N ALA A 171 9.90 1.53 -8.11
CA ALA A 171 9.69 1.78 -6.68
C ALA A 171 10.52 0.85 -5.79
N LEU A 172 10.62 -0.43 -6.18
CA LEU A 172 11.41 -1.45 -5.50
C LEU A 172 12.91 -1.11 -5.52
N ARG A 173 13.39 -0.40 -6.55
CA ARG A 173 14.76 0.11 -6.57
C ARG A 173 15.03 1.12 -5.46
N ALA A 174 14.01 1.89 -5.08
CA ALA A 174 14.06 2.80 -3.95
C ALA A 174 13.89 2.06 -2.61
N THR A 175 13.13 0.97 -2.59
CA THR A 175 12.95 0.13 -1.40
C THR A 175 14.28 -0.51 -0.93
N GLY A 176 14.60 -0.29 0.34
CA GLY A 176 15.79 -0.76 1.03
C GLY A 176 15.58 -1.96 1.94
N ILE A 177 14.40 -2.60 1.92
CA ILE A 177 14.07 -3.79 2.72
C ILE A 177 14.57 -5.04 1.99
N PRO A 178 15.59 -5.77 2.49
CA PRO A 178 16.22 -6.89 1.78
C PRO A 178 15.23 -7.99 1.35
N ALA A 179 14.35 -8.42 2.27
CA ALA A 179 13.37 -9.47 2.01
C ALA A 179 12.38 -9.12 0.89
N ALA A 180 12.11 -7.84 0.65
CA ALA A 180 11.22 -7.40 -0.42
C ALA A 180 11.93 -7.33 -1.77
N ARG A 181 13.26 -7.15 -1.80
CA ARG A 181 14.01 -6.85 -3.03
C ARG A 181 14.84 -8.02 -3.55
N ILE A 182 15.58 -8.74 -2.70
CA ILE A 182 16.56 -9.77 -3.11
C ILE A 182 15.94 -10.81 -4.06
N PRO A 183 14.70 -11.29 -3.85
CA PRO A 183 14.08 -12.25 -4.79
C PRO A 183 13.88 -11.74 -6.22
N PHE A 184 14.00 -10.43 -6.46
CA PHE A 184 13.73 -9.77 -7.75
C PHE A 184 14.99 -9.11 -8.34
N GLU A 185 16.17 -9.57 -7.94
CA GLU A 185 17.42 -9.15 -8.55
C GLU A 185 17.61 -9.80 -9.95
N PRO A 186 18.24 -9.12 -10.92
CA PRO A 186 18.81 -7.77 -10.84
C PRO A 186 17.76 -6.65 -10.99
N HIS A 187 17.98 -5.53 -10.28
CA HIS A 187 17.06 -4.38 -10.32
C HIS A 187 17.31 -3.43 -11.49
N VAL A 188 16.37 -2.50 -11.71
CA VAL A 188 16.57 -1.38 -12.65
C VAL A 188 17.83 -0.58 -12.32
N PRO A 189 18.59 -0.14 -13.35
CA PRO A 189 19.86 0.55 -13.15
C PRO A 189 19.68 1.95 -12.55
N GLY A 190 20.77 2.50 -12.00
CA GLY A 190 20.81 3.90 -11.57
C GLY A 190 20.24 4.15 -10.18
N GLY A 191 20.64 3.34 -9.18
CA GLY A 191 20.33 3.63 -7.78
C GLY A 191 21.45 3.24 -6.82
N CYS A 192 21.43 3.77 -5.60
CA CYS A 192 22.21 3.27 -4.47
C CYS A 192 21.45 3.50 -3.17
N HIS A 193 21.88 2.80 -2.13
CA HIS A 193 21.35 2.92 -0.78
C HIS A 193 22.42 3.50 0.14
N VAL A 194 22.03 4.46 0.97
CA VAL A 194 22.85 5.02 2.05
C VAL A 194 22.30 4.56 3.41
N PRO A 195 23.09 4.64 4.49
CA PRO A 195 22.65 4.21 5.81
C PRO A 195 21.31 4.83 6.24
N ASN A 196 20.57 4.08 7.06
CA ASN A 196 19.36 4.59 7.68
C ASN A 196 19.69 5.73 8.68
N THR A 197 18.72 6.59 8.99
CA THR A 197 18.84 7.69 9.95
C THR A 197 18.41 7.30 11.37
N ASN A 198 18.42 6.00 11.70
CA ASN A 198 18.01 5.50 13.00
C ASN A 198 19.15 5.64 14.01
N VAL A 199 19.07 6.65 14.88
CA VAL A 199 20.09 6.97 15.90
C VAL A 199 20.27 5.89 16.99
N TYR A 200 19.37 4.92 17.09
CA TYR A 200 19.49 3.81 18.04
C TYR A 200 20.42 2.68 17.54
N ARG A 201 20.89 2.75 16.28
CA ARG A 201 21.80 1.79 15.66
C ARG A 201 23.05 2.49 15.15
#